data_AF-A0A6G0YB93-F1
#
_entry.id   AF-A0A6G0YB93-F1
#
_cell.length_a   1.000
_cell.length_b   1.000
_cell.length_c   1.000
_cell.angle_alpha   90.00
_cell.angle_beta   90.00
_cell.angle_gamma   90.00
#
_symmetry.space_group_name_H-M   'P 1'
#
loop_
_entity.id
_entity.type
_entity.pdbx_description
1 polymer ?
#
loop_
_entity_poly.entity_id
_entity_poly.type
_entity_poly.pdbx_seq_one_letter_code
_entity_poly.pdbx_strand_id
1 'polypeptide(L)'
;MSCTFFSITSFVMPTIIILIPGTQSILNTVTVLSTLLPLFILLRTLWLNIFTIIDLICHGYNHICLTINNHEIHDLIAIEWSRLKITRVLRIFWTIRALKQMAYLLTYKEIKNETLLGVVKYLLVNGCDTFTAVLGMTSFVSYFGRNVESFFRWLLSTEDVEQINIEYVSAALFYVLALQTGLTVIEPEERFIRLYRNFCLVCGIILIYIHILVDSLLMTLSITQNSSFNKHLKPLLVCGFLLVLSIKILIYLWSHHLVCNWLLAFSSLNIQIIIKVLVTLAVYSLNVINDHHTTFEDKLDDYVFYIKSFGCVVNFCFGVCIFLNGVYNTAFISGSLAHAPMVCLDAYLIVWCGIRDGWRIFIRRRIAMLKIESLADATYIQLSEINDNCPICFQRMVSAKITNCNHCYHGTCLRKWLYLQLTFNFYWYSCCMLSIAY
;
A
#
# COMPACT_ATOMS: atom_id res chain seq x y z
N MET A 1 -6.25 2.65 49.90
CA MET A 1 -5.56 1.54 50.57
C MET A 1 -6.49 0.42 51.05
N SER A 2 -7.74 0.70 51.45
CA SER A 2 -8.66 -0.34 51.96
C SER A 2 -9.18 -1.33 50.90
N CYS A 3 -9.68 -0.86 49.75
CA CYS A 3 -10.32 -1.76 48.76
C CYS A 3 -9.34 -2.70 48.04
N THR A 4 -8.12 -2.24 47.76
CA THR A 4 -7.08 -3.07 47.11
C THR A 4 -6.62 -4.19 48.02
N PHE A 5 -6.49 -3.91 49.33
CA PHE A 5 -6.14 -4.92 50.32
C PHE A 5 -7.23 -5.99 50.46
N PHE A 6 -8.50 -5.61 50.52
CA PHE A 6 -9.64 -6.55 50.58
C PHE A 6 -9.78 -7.43 49.33
N SER A 7 -9.43 -6.91 48.14
CA SER A 7 -9.47 -7.69 46.90
C SER A 7 -8.34 -8.71 46.83
N ILE A 8 -7.15 -8.37 47.31
CA ILE A 8 -6.00 -9.29 47.39
C ILE A 8 -6.26 -10.40 48.42
N THR A 9 -6.80 -10.06 49.59
CA THR A 9 -7.12 -11.06 50.62
C THR A 9 -8.23 -12.01 50.18
N SER A 10 -9.25 -11.52 49.47
CA SER A 10 -10.27 -12.37 48.83
C SER A 10 -9.63 -13.39 47.87
N PHE A 11 -8.73 -12.96 46.98
CA PHE A 11 -8.12 -13.85 45.99
C PHE A 11 -7.22 -14.94 46.59
N VAL A 12 -6.54 -14.63 47.69
CA VAL A 12 -5.54 -15.52 48.33
C VAL A 12 -6.20 -16.51 49.32
N MET A 13 -7.30 -16.13 49.97
CA MET A 13 -7.95 -16.95 51.02
C MET A 13 -8.34 -18.39 50.59
N PRO A 14 -8.94 -18.62 49.40
CA PRO A 14 -9.26 -19.97 48.94
C PRO A 14 -8.02 -20.86 48.78
N THR A 15 -6.92 -20.30 48.29
CA THR A 15 -5.66 -21.04 48.07
C THR A 15 -4.98 -21.44 49.39
N ILE A 16 -5.10 -20.64 50.44
CA ILE A 16 -4.58 -20.95 51.77
C ILE A 16 -5.39 -22.07 52.44
N ILE A 17 -6.72 -22.07 52.28
CA ILE A 17 -7.63 -23.03 52.93
C ILE A 17 -7.52 -24.43 52.32
N ILE A 18 -7.17 -24.53 51.03
CA ILE A 18 -6.85 -25.80 50.35
C ILE A 18 -5.60 -26.48 50.96
N LEU A 19 -4.69 -25.71 51.55
CA LEU A 19 -3.45 -26.24 52.15
C LEU A 19 -3.70 -26.95 53.51
N ILE A 20 -4.88 -26.80 54.10
CA ILE A 20 -5.24 -27.35 55.41
C ILE A 20 -6.02 -28.66 55.22
N PRO A 21 -5.51 -29.83 55.66
CA PRO A 21 -6.21 -31.11 55.51
C PRO A 21 -7.53 -31.14 56.32
N GLY A 22 -8.65 -31.51 55.68
CA GLY A 22 -9.95 -31.74 56.34
C GLY A 22 -11.02 -30.66 56.13
N THR A 23 -10.77 -29.62 55.33
CA THR A 23 -11.67 -28.45 55.15
C THR A 23 -12.57 -28.50 53.90
N GLN A 24 -12.72 -29.67 53.27
CA GLN A 24 -13.42 -29.82 51.98
C GLN A 24 -14.88 -29.30 51.98
N SER A 25 -15.58 -29.37 53.12
CA SER A 25 -16.98 -28.89 53.23
C SER A 25 -17.08 -27.36 53.35
N ILE A 26 -16.05 -26.71 53.90
CA ILE A 26 -15.97 -25.25 54.14
C ILE A 26 -15.40 -24.52 52.91
N LEU A 27 -14.65 -25.24 52.07
CA LEU A 27 -14.00 -24.66 50.90
C LEU A 27 -15.00 -24.05 49.91
N ASN A 28 -16.12 -24.72 49.63
CA ASN A 28 -17.15 -24.21 48.70
C ASN A 28 -17.84 -22.95 49.21
N THR A 29 -18.06 -22.83 50.51
CA THR A 29 -18.66 -21.62 51.11
C THR A 29 -17.67 -20.46 51.11
N VAL A 30 -16.38 -20.72 51.36
CA VAL A 30 -15.35 -19.68 51.34
C VAL A 30 -14.99 -19.23 49.93
N THR A 31 -15.00 -20.11 48.92
CA THR A 31 -14.82 -19.71 47.51
C THR A 31 -15.97 -18.84 47.04
N VAL A 32 -17.22 -19.20 47.34
CA VAL A 32 -18.40 -18.39 47.00
C VAL A 32 -18.32 -17.02 47.68
N LEU A 33 -18.07 -16.97 48.99
CA LEU A 33 -17.94 -15.69 49.72
C LEU A 33 -16.78 -14.84 49.20
N SER A 34 -15.67 -15.48 48.83
CA SER A 34 -14.51 -14.81 48.24
C SER A 34 -14.83 -14.20 46.87
N THR A 35 -15.64 -14.85 46.03
CA THR A 35 -16.03 -14.28 44.72
C THR A 35 -17.07 -13.16 44.81
N LEU A 36 -17.95 -13.20 45.82
CA LEU A 36 -19.00 -12.19 46.02
C LEU A 36 -18.43 -10.83 46.46
N LEU A 37 -17.32 -10.81 47.21
CA LEU A 37 -16.73 -9.57 47.70
C LEU A 37 -16.14 -8.69 46.58
N PRO A 38 -15.31 -9.19 45.64
CA PRO A 38 -14.87 -8.46 44.45
C PRO A 38 -16.03 -8.04 43.55
N LEU A 39 -17.05 -8.89 43.39
CA LEU A 39 -18.24 -8.57 42.61
C LEU A 39 -18.98 -7.36 43.21
N PHE A 40 -19.17 -7.35 44.53
CA PHE A 40 -19.81 -6.23 45.22
C PHE A 40 -18.97 -4.94 45.13
N ILE A 41 -17.65 -5.04 45.28
CA ILE A 41 -16.73 -3.91 45.12
C ILE A 41 -16.83 -3.34 43.70
N LEU A 42 -16.82 -4.20 42.67
CA LEU A 42 -16.99 -3.84 41.26
C LEU A 42 -18.34 -3.15 41.02
N LEU A 43 -19.44 -3.73 41.51
CA LEU A 43 -20.78 -3.17 41.33
C LEU A 43 -20.90 -1.79 42.00
N ARG A 44 -20.34 -1.66 43.20
CA ARG A 44 -20.31 -0.40 43.94
C ARG A 44 -19.47 0.65 43.23
N THR A 45 -18.29 0.32 42.72
CA THR A 45 -17.46 1.28 41.97
C THR A 45 -18.08 1.65 40.63
N LEU A 46 -18.74 0.73 39.94
CA LEU A 46 -19.51 1.02 38.73
C LEU A 46 -20.67 1.97 39.03
N TRP A 47 -21.42 1.72 40.11
CA TRP A 47 -22.54 2.56 40.51
C TRP A 47 -22.11 3.97 40.90
N LEU A 48 -21.04 4.11 41.70
CA LEU A 48 -20.51 5.41 42.11
C LEU A 48 -19.97 6.24 40.94
N ASN A 49 -19.45 5.56 39.91
CA ASN A 49 -18.89 6.20 38.72
C ASN A 49 -19.83 6.16 37.51
N ILE A 50 -21.13 5.87 37.68
CA ILE A 50 -22.02 5.69 36.53
C ILE A 50 -22.18 6.98 35.73
N PHE A 51 -22.23 8.13 36.40
CA PHE A 51 -22.33 9.44 35.74
C PHE A 51 -21.04 9.81 35.01
N THR A 52 -19.87 9.50 35.57
CA THR A 52 -18.59 9.75 34.89
C THR A 52 -18.38 8.81 33.71
N ILE A 53 -18.84 7.56 33.80
CA ILE A 53 -18.86 6.63 32.68
C ILE A 53 -19.81 7.13 31.56
N ILE A 54 -21.01 7.58 31.92
CA ILE A 54 -21.97 8.13 30.95
C ILE A 54 -21.40 9.38 30.27
N ASP A 55 -20.82 10.31 31.03
CA ASP A 55 -20.21 11.52 30.48
C ASP A 55 -19.04 11.19 29.54
N LEU A 56 -18.21 10.21 29.91
CA LEU A 56 -17.10 9.75 29.08
C LEU A 56 -17.57 9.05 27.80
N ILE A 57 -18.66 8.29 27.85
CA ILE A 57 -19.31 7.69 26.68
C ILE A 57 -19.93 8.77 25.79
N CYS A 58 -20.64 9.75 26.37
CA CYS A 58 -21.23 10.87 25.64
C CYS A 58 -20.16 11.72 24.95
N HIS A 59 -19.06 12.02 25.65
CA HIS A 59 -17.93 12.72 25.07
C HIS A 59 -17.26 11.91 23.96
N GLY A 60 -17.09 10.59 24.16
CA GLY A 60 -16.57 9.70 23.13
C GLY A 60 -17.46 9.64 21.89
N TYR A 61 -18.77 9.54 22.08
CA TYR A 61 -19.76 9.53 21.00
C TYR A 61 -19.78 10.86 20.24
N ASN A 62 -19.80 11.99 20.94
CA ASN A 62 -19.76 13.31 20.32
C ASN A 62 -18.46 13.52 19.54
N HIS A 63 -17.32 13.08 20.08
CA HIS A 63 -16.04 13.11 19.37
C HIS A 63 -16.10 12.29 18.08
N ILE A 64 -16.59 11.04 18.14
CA ILE A 64 -16.73 10.17 16.97
C ILE A 64 -17.65 10.80 15.92
N CYS A 65 -18.83 11.29 16.30
CA CYS A 65 -19.78 11.94 15.39
C CYS A 65 -19.20 13.21 14.75
N LEU A 66 -18.50 14.04 15.52
CA LEU A 66 -17.84 15.25 14.99
C LEU A 66 -16.73 14.90 14.01
N THR A 67 -15.95 13.85 14.28
CA THR A 67 -14.89 13.40 13.36
C THR A 67 -15.48 12.80 12.08
N ILE A 68 -16.52 11.95 12.16
CA ILE A 68 -17.18 11.35 10.99
C ILE A 68 -17.86 12.40 10.10
N ASN A 69 -18.43 13.46 10.69
CA ASN A 69 -19.07 14.53 9.91
C ASN A 69 -18.05 15.42 9.19
N ASN A 70 -16.83 15.54 9.72
CA ASN A 70 -15.80 16.42 9.17
C ASN A 70 -14.74 15.68 8.33
N HIS A 71 -14.55 14.39 8.55
CA HIS A 71 -13.55 13.54 7.88
C HIS A 71 -14.18 12.19 7.51
N GLU A 72 -13.64 11.53 6.49
CA GLU A 72 -14.10 10.19 6.12
C GLU A 72 -13.81 9.18 7.26
N ILE A 73 -14.62 8.12 7.37
CA ILE A 73 -14.48 7.08 8.42
C ILE A 73 -13.07 6.47 8.43
N HIS A 74 -12.42 6.39 7.27
CA HIS A 74 -11.04 5.94 7.13
C HIS A 74 -10.06 6.77 7.97
N ASP A 75 -10.22 8.08 7.99
CA ASP A 75 -9.31 8.99 8.68
C ASP A 75 -9.47 8.87 10.20
N LEU A 76 -10.70 8.66 10.68
CA LEU A 76 -10.96 8.35 12.08
C LEU A 76 -10.20 7.08 12.51
N ILE A 77 -10.28 6.01 11.71
CA ILE A 77 -9.58 4.75 12.01
C ILE A 77 -8.07 4.99 12.03
N ALA A 78 -7.52 5.72 11.04
CA ALA A 78 -6.08 6.00 10.98
C ALA A 78 -5.60 6.82 12.20
N ILE A 79 -6.37 7.86 12.58
CA ILE A 79 -6.08 8.71 13.74
C ILE A 79 -6.09 7.87 15.02
N GLU A 80 -7.15 7.09 15.25
CA GLU A 80 -7.28 6.26 16.45
C GLU A 80 -6.25 5.14 16.51
N TRP A 81 -5.93 4.53 15.36
CA TRP A 81 -4.91 3.49 15.25
C TRP A 81 -3.52 4.02 15.64
N SER A 82 -3.21 5.26 15.24
CA SER A 82 -1.99 5.95 15.63
C SER A 82 -2.00 6.37 17.10
N ARG A 83 -3.11 6.92 17.60
CA ARG A 83 -3.32 7.39 18.99
C ARG A 83 -3.11 6.25 19.98
N LEU A 84 -3.73 5.11 19.73
CA LEU A 84 -3.65 3.91 20.57
C LEU A 84 -2.35 3.11 20.36
N LYS A 85 -1.50 3.52 19.41
CA LYS A 85 -0.23 2.84 19.07
C LYS A 85 -0.44 1.33 18.82
N ILE A 86 -1.53 0.95 18.18
CA ILE A 86 -1.97 -0.45 18.03
C ILE A 86 -0.87 -1.32 17.40
N THR A 87 -0.20 -0.82 16.36
CA THR A 87 0.92 -1.51 15.69
C THR A 87 2.09 -1.80 16.66
N ARG A 88 2.32 -1.00 17.71
CA ARG A 88 3.36 -1.29 18.72
C ARG A 88 2.90 -2.39 19.68
N VAL A 89 1.66 -2.35 20.12
CA VAL A 89 1.07 -3.38 21.01
C VAL A 89 1.08 -4.75 20.32
N LEU A 90 0.67 -4.81 19.06
CA LEU A 90 0.67 -6.04 18.26
C LEU A 90 2.08 -6.60 18.05
N ARG A 91 3.08 -5.74 17.83
CA ARG A 91 4.50 -6.18 17.76
C ARG A 91 4.95 -6.79 19.07
N ILE A 92 4.71 -6.12 20.20
CA ILE A 92 5.09 -6.63 21.52
C ILE A 92 4.42 -7.97 21.78
N PHE A 93 3.11 -8.07 21.53
CA PHE A 93 2.36 -9.33 21.64
C PHE A 93 3.02 -10.46 20.83
N TRP A 94 3.32 -10.22 19.56
CA TRP A 94 3.91 -11.25 18.69
C TRP A 94 5.34 -11.60 19.11
N THR A 95 6.15 -10.63 19.55
CA THR A 95 7.49 -10.91 20.09
C THR A 95 7.46 -11.76 21.35
N ILE A 96 6.56 -11.48 22.30
CA ILE A 96 6.41 -12.26 23.53
C ILE A 96 5.99 -13.68 23.19
N ARG A 97 5.07 -13.84 22.23
CA ARG A 97 4.63 -15.15 21.74
C ARG A 97 5.78 -15.93 21.09
N ALA A 98 6.54 -15.31 20.20
CA ALA A 98 7.71 -15.93 19.55
C ALA A 98 8.79 -16.29 20.58
N LEU A 99 9.06 -15.41 21.55
CA LEU A 99 10.03 -15.66 22.62
C LEU A 99 9.59 -16.80 23.53
N LYS A 100 8.30 -16.91 23.87
CA LYS A 100 7.74 -18.05 24.59
C LYS A 100 7.94 -19.36 23.83
N GLN A 101 7.70 -19.36 22.51
CA GLN A 101 7.91 -20.53 21.66
C GLN A 101 9.39 -20.91 21.58
N MET A 102 10.29 -19.92 21.47
CA MET A 102 11.74 -20.13 21.54
C MET A 102 12.19 -20.72 22.87
N ALA A 103 11.68 -20.21 23.99
CA ALA A 103 12.00 -20.74 25.32
C ALA A 103 11.52 -22.18 25.51
N TYR A 104 10.33 -22.51 24.98
CA TYR A 104 9.81 -23.87 24.98
C TYR A 104 10.70 -24.82 24.18
N LEU A 105 11.10 -24.43 22.97
CA LEU A 105 12.04 -25.17 22.12
C LEU A 105 13.40 -25.40 22.80
N LEU A 106 13.92 -24.41 23.53
CA LEU A 106 15.19 -24.52 24.24
C LEU A 106 15.13 -25.53 25.41
N THR A 107 13.94 -25.68 26.01
CA THR A 107 13.71 -26.54 27.17
C THR A 107 13.45 -28.00 26.75
N TYR A 108 12.84 -28.20 25.57
CA TYR A 108 12.55 -29.53 25.04
C TYR A 108 13.75 -30.10 24.27
N LYS A 109 14.30 -31.22 24.77
CA LYS A 109 15.60 -31.77 24.34
C LYS A 109 15.62 -32.29 22.89
N GLU A 110 14.46 -32.56 22.29
CA GLU A 110 14.33 -33.19 20.97
C GLU A 110 14.72 -32.28 19.78
N ILE A 111 14.81 -30.96 19.97
CA ILE A 111 15.06 -29.99 18.87
C ILE A 111 16.46 -29.36 18.95
N LYS A 112 17.35 -29.87 19.80
CA LYS A 112 18.70 -29.30 19.98
C LYS A 112 19.63 -29.46 18.77
N ASN A 113 19.28 -30.33 17.81
CA ASN A 113 20.04 -30.60 16.58
C ASN A 113 19.36 -30.08 15.28
N GLU A 114 18.27 -29.33 15.38
CA GLU A 114 17.62 -28.73 14.21
C GLU A 114 18.46 -27.56 13.66
N THR A 115 18.43 -27.39 12.34
CA THR A 115 19.08 -26.25 11.68
C THR A 115 18.38 -24.94 12.06
N LEU A 116 19.09 -23.80 12.00
CA LEU A 116 18.50 -22.47 12.24
C LEU A 116 17.26 -22.22 11.36
N LEU A 117 17.28 -22.75 10.13
CA LEU A 117 16.15 -22.67 9.21
C LEU A 117 14.93 -23.47 9.68
N GLY A 118 15.13 -24.63 10.31
CA GLY A 118 14.08 -25.44 10.94
C GLY A 118 13.41 -24.70 12.10
N VAL A 119 14.22 -24.06 12.95
CA VAL A 119 13.72 -23.23 14.06
C VAL A 119 12.89 -22.05 13.54
N VAL A 120 13.39 -21.32 12.54
CA VAL A 120 12.65 -20.20 11.93
C VAL A 120 11.33 -20.68 11.30
N LYS A 121 11.36 -21.79 10.57
CA LYS A 121 10.15 -22.40 9.98
C LYS A 121 9.11 -22.70 11.06
N TYR A 122 9.52 -23.34 12.16
CA TYR A 122 8.63 -23.68 13.27
C TYR A 122 8.00 -22.43 13.91
N LEU A 123 8.78 -21.38 14.19
CA LEU A 123 8.28 -20.14 14.76
C LEU A 123 7.28 -19.44 13.84
N LEU A 124 7.57 -19.40 12.54
CA LEU A 124 6.69 -18.75 11.57
C LEU A 124 5.35 -19.48 11.45
N VAL A 125 5.37 -20.82 11.39
CA VAL A 125 4.15 -21.64 11.29
C VAL A 125 3.28 -21.54 12.55
N ASN A 126 3.89 -21.58 13.74
CA ASN A 126 3.17 -21.48 15.01
C ASN A 126 2.88 -20.03 15.43
N GLY A 127 3.47 -19.06 14.74
CA GLY A 127 3.24 -17.63 14.89
C GLY A 127 2.07 -17.09 14.05
N CYS A 128 1.37 -17.94 13.30
CA CYS A 128 0.23 -17.56 12.45
C CYS A 128 -0.99 -18.51 12.60
N ASP A 129 -1.11 -19.19 13.74
CA ASP A 129 -2.21 -20.12 14.05
C ASP A 129 -3.54 -19.41 14.35
N THR A 130 -3.51 -18.23 14.97
CA THR A 130 -4.72 -17.44 15.27
C THR A 130 -4.79 -16.15 14.45
N PHE A 131 -5.99 -15.61 14.21
CA PHE A 131 -6.16 -14.31 13.53
C PHE A 131 -5.40 -13.18 14.24
N THR A 132 -5.36 -13.21 15.58
CA THR A 132 -4.58 -12.25 16.38
C THR A 132 -3.08 -12.41 16.19
N ALA A 133 -2.58 -13.64 16.00
CA ALA A 133 -1.18 -13.89 15.69
C ALA A 133 -0.81 -13.39 14.28
N VAL A 134 -1.71 -13.57 13.30
CA VAL A 134 -1.55 -13.00 11.96
C VAL A 134 -1.52 -11.46 12.02
N LEU A 135 -2.42 -10.81 12.78
CA LEU A 135 -2.36 -9.35 13.00
C LEU A 135 -1.06 -8.91 13.71
N GLY A 136 -0.54 -9.73 14.63
CA GLY A 136 0.79 -9.54 15.20
C GLY A 136 1.87 -9.56 14.11
N MET A 137 1.79 -10.52 13.18
CA MET A 137 2.73 -10.67 12.08
C MET A 137 2.64 -9.53 11.06
N THR A 138 1.44 -9.03 10.73
CA THR A 138 1.25 -7.90 9.81
C THR A 138 1.96 -6.65 10.32
N SER A 139 2.00 -6.44 11.64
CA SER A 139 2.75 -5.33 12.25
C SER A 139 4.27 -5.44 12.08
N PHE A 140 4.81 -6.64 11.93
CA PHE A 140 6.20 -6.88 11.54
C PHE A 140 6.42 -6.64 10.04
N VAL A 141 5.48 -7.05 9.19
CA VAL A 141 5.51 -6.76 7.75
C VAL A 141 5.51 -5.25 7.50
N SER A 142 4.65 -4.51 8.21
CA SER A 142 4.59 -3.04 8.13
C SER A 142 5.92 -2.40 8.55
N TYR A 143 6.52 -2.89 9.64
CA TYR A 143 7.83 -2.42 10.10
C TYR A 143 8.94 -2.68 9.07
N PHE A 144 8.94 -3.87 8.44
CA PHE A 144 9.86 -4.19 7.36
C PHE A 144 9.67 -3.27 6.16
N GLY A 145 8.42 -3.07 5.72
CA GLY A 145 8.09 -2.14 4.64
C GLY A 145 8.60 -0.73 4.89
N ARG A 146 8.39 -0.20 6.10
CA ARG A 146 8.89 1.12 6.52
C ARG A 146 10.41 1.21 6.48
N ASN A 147 11.13 0.17 6.93
CA ASN A 147 12.60 0.18 6.89
C ASN A 147 13.14 0.17 5.45
N VAL A 148 12.52 -0.63 4.58
CA VAL A 148 12.86 -0.66 3.16
C VAL A 148 12.60 0.70 2.52
N GLU A 149 11.45 1.31 2.81
CA GLU A 149 11.11 2.67 2.38
C GLU A 149 12.16 3.70 2.80
N SER A 150 12.47 3.76 4.10
CA SER A 150 13.45 4.69 4.64
C SER A 150 14.83 4.50 4.02
N PHE A 151 15.23 3.25 3.74
CA PHE A 151 16.49 2.96 3.05
C PHE A 151 16.52 3.55 1.64
N PHE A 152 15.46 3.36 0.84
CA PHE A 152 15.40 3.91 -0.51
C PHE A 152 15.22 5.43 -0.52
N ARG A 153 14.46 6.01 0.41
CA ARG A 153 14.37 7.47 0.58
C ARG A 153 15.71 8.09 0.93
N TRP A 154 16.45 7.47 1.85
CA TRP A 154 17.80 7.87 2.20
C TRP A 154 18.75 7.80 1.00
N LEU A 155 18.71 6.68 0.25
CA LEU A 155 19.53 6.48 -0.95
C LEU A 155 19.24 7.53 -2.03
N LEU A 156 17.97 7.88 -2.22
CA LEU A 156 17.53 8.86 -3.21
C LEU A 156 17.66 10.31 -2.74
N SER A 157 17.90 10.53 -1.43
CA SER A 157 18.02 11.86 -0.82
C SER A 157 16.79 12.74 -1.05
N THR A 158 15.60 12.13 -1.00
CA THR A 158 14.32 12.82 -1.16
C THR A 158 13.79 13.23 0.21
N GLU A 159 13.74 14.54 0.48
CA GLU A 159 13.12 15.11 1.69
C GLU A 159 11.64 15.42 1.35
N ASP A 160 10.73 14.78 2.09
CA ASP A 160 9.34 15.23 2.29
C ASP A 160 8.40 15.32 1.07
N VAL A 161 8.29 14.25 0.29
CA VAL A 161 7.06 14.04 -0.50
C VAL A 161 6.07 13.26 0.36
N GLU A 162 4.95 13.91 0.70
CA GLU A 162 3.73 13.27 1.22
C GLU A 162 3.32 12.18 0.21
N GLN A 163 3.66 10.94 0.52
CA GLN A 163 3.36 9.79 -0.32
C GLN A 163 2.59 8.77 0.50
N ILE A 164 1.88 7.91 -0.23
CA ILE A 164 1.13 6.78 0.31
C ILE A 164 1.99 6.04 1.34
N ASN A 165 1.43 5.82 2.52
CA ASN A 165 2.09 5.09 3.60
C ASN A 165 2.23 3.61 3.23
N ILE A 166 3.39 3.18 2.69
CA ILE A 166 3.66 1.77 2.34
C ILE A 166 3.38 0.86 3.53
N GLU A 167 3.71 1.33 4.72
CA GLU A 167 3.50 0.60 5.95
C GLU A 167 2.08 0.05 6.07
N TYR A 168 1.07 0.90 5.91
CA TYR A 168 -0.33 0.48 6.05
C TYR A 168 -0.75 -0.41 4.88
N VAL A 169 -0.34 -0.08 3.64
CA VAL A 169 -0.68 -0.86 2.45
C VAL A 169 -0.11 -2.28 2.53
N SER A 170 1.17 -2.42 2.88
CA SER A 170 1.84 -3.72 3.01
C SER A 170 1.25 -4.57 4.13
N ALA A 171 0.90 -3.96 5.26
CA ALA A 171 0.23 -4.65 6.37
C ALA A 171 -1.18 -5.11 6.02
N ALA A 172 -1.99 -4.24 5.41
CA ALA A 172 -3.34 -4.53 4.98
C ALA A 172 -3.36 -5.64 3.93
N LEU A 173 -2.52 -5.53 2.89
CA LEU A 173 -2.39 -6.53 1.84
C LEU A 173 -2.00 -7.89 2.41
N PHE A 174 -0.97 -7.94 3.28
CA PHE A 174 -0.56 -9.20 3.89
C PHE A 174 -1.68 -9.84 4.72
N TYR A 175 -2.43 -9.02 5.47
CA TYR A 175 -3.56 -9.49 6.26
C TYR A 175 -4.67 -10.05 5.38
N VAL A 176 -5.06 -9.32 4.33
CA VAL A 176 -6.10 -9.75 3.37
C VAL A 176 -5.68 -11.04 2.68
N LEU A 177 -4.44 -11.16 2.22
CA LEU A 177 -3.92 -12.39 1.62
C LEU A 177 -3.93 -13.56 2.61
N ALA A 178 -3.59 -13.32 3.88
CA ALA A 178 -3.62 -14.34 4.92
C ALA A 178 -5.06 -14.82 5.22
N LEU A 179 -6.04 -13.90 5.23
CA LEU A 179 -7.46 -14.25 5.36
C LEU A 179 -7.96 -15.01 4.14
N GLN A 180 -7.67 -14.52 2.94
CA GLN A 180 -8.12 -15.11 1.68
C GLN A 180 -7.57 -16.51 1.49
N THR A 181 -6.29 -16.73 1.81
CA THR A 181 -5.67 -18.06 1.69
C THR A 181 -6.10 -19.03 2.80
N GLY A 182 -6.82 -18.53 3.83
CA GLY A 182 -7.24 -19.31 4.98
C GLY A 182 -6.09 -19.70 5.90
N LEU A 183 -5.05 -18.85 6.03
CA LEU A 183 -3.74 -19.17 6.65
C LEU A 183 -3.86 -19.86 8.03
N THR A 184 -4.86 -19.46 8.83
CA THR A 184 -5.11 -19.96 10.19
C THR A 184 -5.75 -21.35 10.22
N VAL A 185 -6.51 -21.72 9.18
CA VAL A 185 -7.30 -22.97 9.12
C VAL A 185 -6.47 -24.14 8.58
N ILE A 186 -5.41 -23.85 7.83
CA ILE A 186 -4.61 -24.87 7.14
C ILE A 186 -3.66 -25.58 8.12
N GLU A 187 -3.40 -26.83 7.79
CA GLU A 187 -2.39 -27.66 8.43
C GLU A 187 -1.00 -27.00 8.46
N PRO A 188 -0.20 -27.23 9.53
CA PRO A 188 1.07 -26.54 9.75
C PRO A 188 2.10 -26.76 8.62
N GLU A 189 2.05 -27.90 7.93
CA GLU A 189 3.01 -28.25 6.87
C GLU A 189 2.84 -27.38 5.61
N GLU A 190 1.60 -27.17 5.17
CA GLU A 190 1.28 -26.30 4.02
C GLU A 190 1.33 -24.81 4.37
N ARG A 191 1.15 -24.47 5.65
CA ARG A 191 1.09 -23.09 6.14
C ARG A 191 2.37 -22.32 5.81
N PHE A 192 3.53 -22.94 5.94
CA PHE A 192 4.81 -22.30 5.62
C PHE A 192 4.91 -21.89 4.14
N ILE A 193 4.47 -22.76 3.23
CA ILE A 193 4.51 -22.50 1.79
C ILE A 193 3.58 -21.33 1.45
N ARG A 194 2.36 -21.32 2.00
CA ARG A 194 1.40 -20.21 1.76
C ARG A 194 1.88 -18.90 2.37
N LEU A 195 2.49 -18.95 3.56
CA LEU A 195 3.10 -17.78 4.19
C LEU A 195 4.21 -17.20 3.30
N TYR A 196 5.13 -18.04 2.81
CA TYR A 196 6.17 -17.65 1.86
C TYR A 196 5.58 -17.00 0.60
N ARG A 197 4.53 -17.60 0.03
CA ARG A 197 3.81 -17.07 -1.13
C ARG A 197 3.22 -15.68 -0.89
N ASN A 198 2.59 -15.47 0.26
CA ASN A 198 2.03 -14.18 0.66
C ASN A 198 3.12 -13.13 0.85
N PHE A 199 4.24 -13.49 1.50
CA PHE A 199 5.39 -12.59 1.64
C PHE A 199 5.97 -12.15 0.30
N CYS A 200 6.10 -13.07 -0.67
CA CYS A 200 6.59 -12.73 -1.99
C CYS A 200 5.68 -11.72 -2.70
N LEU A 201 4.36 -11.90 -2.64
CA LEU A 201 3.40 -10.95 -3.22
C LEU A 201 3.53 -9.56 -2.58
N VAL A 202 3.65 -9.49 -1.24
CA VAL A 202 3.89 -8.23 -0.53
C VAL A 202 5.21 -7.58 -0.96
N CYS A 203 6.30 -8.36 -1.07
CA CYS A 203 7.57 -7.86 -1.58
C CYS A 203 7.45 -7.30 -2.99
N GLY A 204 6.67 -7.95 -3.87
CA GLY A 204 6.38 -7.44 -5.22
C GLY A 204 5.71 -6.06 -5.20
N ILE A 205 4.75 -5.85 -4.30
CA ILE A 205 4.09 -4.54 -4.13
C ILE A 205 5.06 -3.49 -3.57
N ILE A 206 5.94 -3.86 -2.63
CA ILE A 206 7.00 -2.97 -2.15
C ILE A 206 7.92 -2.54 -3.31
N LEU A 207 8.29 -3.46 -4.22
CA LEU A 207 9.09 -3.11 -5.40
C LEU A 207 8.35 -2.16 -6.35
N ILE A 208 7.05 -2.34 -6.56
CA ILE A 208 6.23 -1.41 -7.33
C ILE A 208 6.24 -0.01 -6.71
N TYR A 209 6.15 0.09 -5.38
CA TYR A 209 6.24 1.38 -4.71
C TYR A 209 7.61 2.04 -4.89
N ILE A 210 8.70 1.28 -4.73
CA ILE A 210 10.05 1.83 -4.92
C ILE A 210 10.20 2.38 -6.34
N HIS A 211 9.63 1.72 -7.36
CA HIS A 211 9.56 2.26 -8.72
C HIS A 211 8.80 3.59 -8.78
N ILE A 212 7.64 3.71 -8.12
CA ILE A 212 6.86 4.96 -8.10
C ILE A 212 7.67 6.12 -7.51
N LEU A 213 8.41 5.86 -6.43
CA LEU A 213 9.29 6.86 -5.80
C LEU A 213 10.38 7.34 -6.78
N VAL A 214 11.01 6.40 -7.49
CA VAL A 214 12.08 6.70 -8.46
C VAL A 214 11.53 7.40 -9.71
N ASP A 215 10.36 6.99 -10.21
CA ASP A 215 9.70 7.60 -11.37
C ASP A 215 9.36 9.07 -11.10
N SER A 216 8.76 9.36 -9.93
CA SER A 216 8.45 10.72 -9.53
C SER A 216 9.70 11.61 -9.49
N LEU A 217 10.80 11.09 -8.92
CA LEU A 217 12.07 11.80 -8.84
C LEU A 217 12.74 12.01 -10.20
N LEU A 218 12.74 10.99 -11.08
CA LEU A 218 13.30 11.11 -12.43
C LEU A 218 12.52 12.12 -13.28
N MET A 219 11.18 12.15 -13.13
CA MET A 219 10.35 13.12 -13.83
C MET A 219 10.63 14.56 -13.37
N THR A 220 10.79 14.81 -12.06
CA THR A 220 11.15 16.15 -11.57
C THR A 220 12.57 16.57 -11.94
N LEU A 221 13.53 15.64 -11.92
CA LEU A 221 14.90 15.89 -12.39
C LEU A 221 14.99 16.14 -13.89
N SER A 222 14.09 15.58 -14.70
CA SER A 222 14.05 15.84 -16.14
C SER A 222 13.56 17.25 -16.50
N ILE A 223 12.86 17.92 -15.57
CA ILE A 223 12.35 19.28 -15.74
C ILE A 223 13.31 20.29 -15.13
N THR A 224 13.88 19.97 -13.97
CA THR A 224 14.88 20.81 -13.30
C THR A 224 16.22 20.61 -14.01
N GLN A 225 16.58 21.55 -14.89
CA GLN A 225 17.80 21.56 -15.73
C GLN A 225 19.12 21.61 -14.92
N ASN A 226 19.33 20.64 -14.02
CA ASN A 226 20.45 20.61 -13.10
C ASN A 226 21.46 19.56 -13.58
N SER A 227 22.66 20.03 -13.96
CA SER A 227 23.73 19.24 -14.58
C SER A 227 24.50 18.33 -13.60
N SER A 228 24.15 18.29 -12.32
CA SER A 228 24.90 17.48 -11.35
C SER A 228 24.72 15.98 -11.60
N PHE A 229 25.76 15.34 -12.15
CA PHE A 229 25.80 13.91 -12.48
C PHE A 229 25.37 12.99 -11.31
N ASN A 230 25.80 13.30 -10.09
CA ASN A 230 25.47 12.50 -8.90
C ASN A 230 23.97 12.45 -8.58
N LYS A 231 23.19 13.47 -8.97
CA LYS A 231 21.73 13.46 -8.75
C LYS A 231 21.00 12.57 -9.76
N HIS A 232 21.54 12.41 -10.96
CA HIS A 232 20.99 11.51 -11.98
C HIS A 232 21.45 10.07 -11.80
N LEU A 233 22.65 9.85 -11.26
CA LEU A 233 23.21 8.52 -11.03
C LEU A 233 22.42 7.71 -9.97
N LYS A 234 22.02 8.33 -8.85
CA LYS A 234 21.33 7.62 -7.76
C LYS A 234 19.99 7.00 -8.20
N PRO A 235 19.06 7.73 -8.84
CA PRO A 235 17.79 7.15 -9.29
C PRO A 235 18.00 6.11 -10.41
N LEU A 236 18.97 6.34 -11.31
CA LEU A 236 19.33 5.39 -12.36
C LEU A 236 19.88 4.07 -11.79
N LEU A 237 20.69 4.12 -10.73
CA LEU A 237 21.16 2.94 -10.02
C LEU A 237 20.00 2.16 -9.38
N VAL A 238 19.02 2.84 -8.80
CA VAL A 238 17.83 2.17 -8.25
C VAL A 238 17.00 1.52 -9.36
N CYS A 239 16.80 2.18 -10.50
CA CYS A 239 16.16 1.57 -11.68
C CYS A 239 16.91 0.31 -12.16
N GLY A 240 18.24 0.39 -12.29
CA GLY A 240 19.07 -0.75 -12.67
C GLY A 240 18.96 -1.90 -11.67
N PHE A 241 18.99 -1.59 -10.36
CA PHE A 241 18.78 -2.56 -9.29
C PHE A 241 17.41 -3.26 -9.41
N LEU A 242 16.32 -2.49 -9.56
CA LEU A 242 14.97 -3.04 -9.69
C LEU A 242 14.86 -3.98 -10.91
N LEU A 243 15.41 -3.57 -12.05
CA LEU A 243 15.39 -4.36 -13.28
C LEU A 243 16.15 -5.68 -13.11
N VAL A 244 17.39 -5.63 -12.60
CA VAL A 244 18.21 -6.82 -12.37
C VAL A 244 17.56 -7.74 -11.34
N LEU A 245 17.02 -7.18 -10.26
CA LEU A 245 16.35 -7.95 -9.21
C LEU A 245 15.12 -8.68 -9.76
N SER A 246 14.21 -7.99 -10.46
CA SER A 246 13.00 -8.59 -11.02
C SER A 246 13.30 -9.68 -12.05
N ILE A 247 14.32 -9.49 -12.90
CA ILE A 247 14.73 -10.53 -13.87
C ILE A 247 15.31 -11.75 -13.15
N LYS A 248 16.19 -11.56 -12.16
CA LYS A 248 16.77 -12.67 -11.39
C LYS A 248 15.70 -13.45 -10.63
N ILE A 249 14.74 -12.76 -10.01
CA ILE A 249 13.60 -13.38 -9.33
C ILE A 249 12.79 -14.22 -10.33
N LEU A 250 12.49 -13.69 -11.52
CA LEU A 250 11.73 -14.41 -12.53
C LEU A 250 12.46 -15.69 -12.99
N ILE A 251 13.75 -15.60 -13.29
CA ILE A 251 14.56 -16.76 -13.70
C ILE A 251 14.60 -17.82 -12.59
N TYR A 252 14.80 -17.40 -11.35
CA TYR A 252 14.82 -18.31 -10.19
C TYR A 252 13.47 -19.01 -9.99
N LEU A 253 12.37 -18.26 -10.03
CA LEU A 253 11.04 -18.82 -9.82
C LEU A 253 10.66 -19.85 -10.87
N TRP A 254 10.91 -19.57 -12.15
CA TRP A 254 10.56 -20.47 -13.25
C TRP A 254 11.47 -21.69 -13.37
N SER A 255 12.68 -21.64 -12.80
CA SER A 255 13.59 -22.80 -12.76
C SER A 255 13.31 -23.74 -11.58
N HIS A 256 12.75 -23.24 -10.48
CA HIS A 256 12.54 -24.02 -9.26
C HIS A 256 11.08 -24.40 -8.96
N HIS A 257 10.10 -23.75 -9.59
CA HIS A 257 8.69 -24.00 -9.32
C HIS A 257 7.92 -24.44 -10.56
N LEU A 258 6.98 -25.38 -10.36
CA LEU A 258 6.01 -25.77 -11.36
C LEU A 258 4.97 -24.67 -11.58
N VAL A 259 4.38 -24.67 -12.79
CA VAL A 259 3.34 -23.70 -13.17
C VAL A 259 2.14 -23.82 -12.23
N CYS A 260 1.89 -22.76 -11.47
CA CYS A 260 0.75 -22.64 -10.56
C CYS A 260 0.23 -21.19 -10.54
N ASN A 261 -1.00 -20.99 -10.07
CA ASN A 261 -1.65 -19.66 -10.09
C ASN A 261 -0.86 -18.59 -9.33
N TRP A 262 -0.26 -18.96 -8.21
CA TRP A 262 0.60 -18.05 -7.46
C TRP A 262 1.84 -17.64 -8.25
N LEU A 263 2.50 -18.60 -8.92
CA LEU A 263 3.68 -18.34 -9.74
C LEU A 263 3.34 -17.39 -10.87
N LEU A 264 2.18 -17.56 -11.51
CA LEU A 264 1.69 -16.67 -12.57
C LEU A 264 1.42 -15.26 -12.04
N ALA A 265 0.74 -15.13 -10.90
CA ALA A 265 0.46 -13.82 -10.28
C ALA A 265 1.75 -13.07 -9.91
N PHE A 266 2.69 -13.74 -9.24
CA PHE A 266 3.94 -13.11 -8.84
C PHE A 266 4.88 -12.83 -10.03
N SER A 267 4.88 -13.70 -11.05
CA SER A 267 5.60 -13.44 -12.31
C SER A 267 5.04 -12.21 -13.04
N SER A 268 3.71 -12.08 -13.08
CA SER A 268 3.05 -10.93 -13.68
C SER A 268 3.44 -9.61 -12.98
N LEU A 269 3.48 -9.59 -11.64
CA LEU A 269 3.97 -8.42 -10.88
C LEU A 269 5.42 -8.06 -11.23
N ASN A 270 6.30 -9.05 -11.37
CA ASN A 270 7.70 -8.81 -11.77
C ASN A 270 7.81 -8.28 -13.20
N ILE A 271 7.01 -8.81 -14.14
CA ILE A 271 6.98 -8.32 -15.53
C ILE A 271 6.44 -6.88 -15.57
N GLN A 272 5.39 -6.56 -14.80
CA GLN A 272 4.88 -5.20 -14.68
C GLN A 272 5.95 -4.23 -14.19
N ILE A 273 6.75 -4.62 -13.18
CA ILE A 273 7.87 -3.79 -12.69
C ILE A 273 8.91 -3.57 -13.80
N ILE A 274 9.29 -4.62 -14.53
CA ILE A 274 10.26 -4.52 -15.64
C ILE A 274 9.76 -3.51 -16.68
N ILE A 275 8.50 -3.63 -17.11
CA ILE A 275 7.90 -2.73 -18.11
C ILE A 275 7.83 -1.31 -17.59
N LYS A 276 7.40 -1.11 -16.34
CA LYS A 276 7.35 0.20 -15.68
C LYS A 276 8.73 0.87 -15.64
N VAL A 277 9.77 0.14 -15.24
CA VAL A 277 11.15 0.65 -15.22
C VAL A 277 11.63 1.01 -16.63
N LEU A 278 11.38 0.16 -17.63
CA LEU A 278 11.75 0.43 -19.03
C LEU A 278 11.04 1.68 -19.59
N VAL A 279 9.75 1.85 -19.29
CA VAL A 279 8.96 3.04 -19.69
C VAL A 279 9.52 4.31 -19.04
N THR A 280 9.80 4.28 -17.73
CA THR A 280 10.41 5.42 -17.02
C THR A 280 11.78 5.77 -17.60
N LEU A 281 12.64 4.78 -17.83
CA LEU A 281 13.96 4.99 -18.43
C LEU A 281 13.87 5.53 -19.85
N ALA A 282 12.93 5.06 -20.66
CA ALA A 282 12.72 5.55 -22.01
C ALA A 282 12.26 7.02 -22.02
N VAL A 283 11.30 7.39 -21.17
CA VAL A 283 10.85 8.79 -21.05
C VAL A 283 11.96 9.69 -20.54
N TYR A 284 12.69 9.25 -19.51
CA TYR A 284 13.82 10.00 -18.97
C TYR A 284 14.93 10.20 -20.01
N SER A 285 15.31 9.14 -20.72
CA SER A 285 16.33 9.21 -21.78
C SER A 285 15.91 10.17 -22.89
N LEU A 286 14.64 10.14 -23.29
CA LEU A 286 14.09 11.04 -24.31
C LEU A 286 14.15 12.51 -23.85
N ASN A 287 13.82 12.80 -22.58
CA ASN A 287 13.89 14.14 -22.02
C ASN A 287 15.35 14.64 -21.95
N VAL A 288 16.29 13.80 -21.54
CA VAL A 288 17.73 14.14 -21.49
C VAL A 288 18.30 14.38 -22.89
N ILE A 289 17.94 13.55 -23.88
CA ILE A 289 18.37 13.75 -25.27
C ILE A 289 17.83 15.07 -25.83
N ASN A 290 16.58 15.42 -25.51
CA ASN A 290 15.98 16.68 -25.95
C ASN A 290 16.69 17.90 -25.35
N ASP A 291 17.11 17.82 -24.09
CA ASP A 291 17.89 18.89 -23.44
C ASP A 291 19.23 19.15 -24.15
N HIS A 292 19.89 18.09 -24.61
CA HIS A 292 21.18 18.21 -25.32
C HIS A 292 21.08 18.63 -26.79
N HIS A 293 20.01 18.26 -27.50
CA HIS A 293 19.94 18.43 -28.95
C HIS A 293 18.86 19.37 -29.47
N THR A 294 17.93 19.86 -28.63
CA THR A 294 16.79 20.74 -29.00
C THR A 294 16.02 20.34 -30.27
N THR A 295 16.14 19.10 -30.73
CA THR A 295 15.64 18.63 -32.03
C THR A 295 14.16 18.25 -32.02
N PHE A 296 13.55 18.03 -30.85
CA PHE A 296 12.23 17.38 -30.73
C PHE A 296 11.13 18.25 -30.09
N GLU A 297 11.34 19.56 -29.93
CA GLU A 297 10.52 20.46 -29.11
C GLU A 297 8.98 20.36 -29.35
N ASP A 298 8.55 20.18 -30.61
CA ASP A 298 7.12 20.08 -30.96
C ASP A 298 6.50 18.67 -30.85
N LYS A 299 7.31 17.60 -30.98
CA LYS A 299 6.84 16.20 -31.03
C LYS A 299 7.18 15.39 -29.77
N LEU A 300 8.04 15.91 -28.90
CA LEU A 300 8.48 15.25 -27.67
C LEU A 300 7.31 14.75 -26.82
N ASP A 301 6.32 15.61 -26.59
CA ASP A 301 5.15 15.29 -25.76
C ASP A 301 4.28 14.18 -26.35
N ASP A 302 4.25 14.07 -27.68
CA ASP A 302 3.53 12.99 -28.37
C ASP A 302 4.27 11.67 -28.16
N TYR A 303 5.61 11.64 -28.29
CA TYR A 303 6.41 10.45 -27.99
C TYR A 303 6.32 10.02 -26.53
N VAL A 304 6.46 10.95 -25.57
CA VAL A 304 6.32 10.67 -24.14
C VAL A 304 4.94 10.08 -23.85
N PHE A 305 3.88 10.64 -24.46
CA PHE A 305 2.53 10.09 -24.34
C PHE A 305 2.44 8.67 -24.89
N TYR A 306 2.92 8.40 -26.11
CA TYR A 306 2.85 7.05 -26.69
C TYR A 306 3.58 6.01 -25.83
N ILE A 307 4.77 6.33 -25.33
CA ILE A 307 5.56 5.43 -24.47
C ILE A 307 4.82 5.17 -23.15
N LYS A 308 4.30 6.22 -22.48
CA LYS A 308 3.53 6.07 -21.23
C LYS A 308 2.22 5.29 -21.46
N SER A 309 1.50 5.59 -22.54
CA SER A 309 0.27 4.89 -22.91
C SER A 309 0.52 3.41 -23.19
N PHE A 310 1.59 3.07 -23.90
CA PHE A 310 1.99 1.67 -24.11
C PHE A 310 2.20 0.93 -22.78
N GLY A 311 2.98 1.53 -21.87
CA GLY A 311 3.19 0.96 -20.53
C GLY A 311 1.88 0.74 -19.76
N CYS A 312 0.97 1.71 -19.79
CA CYS A 312 -0.34 1.61 -19.15
C CYS A 312 -1.20 0.50 -19.75
N VAL A 313 -1.25 0.38 -21.08
CA VAL A 313 -2.04 -0.66 -21.77
C VAL A 313 -1.52 -2.05 -21.42
N VAL A 314 -0.20 -2.26 -21.47
CA VAL A 314 0.37 -3.58 -21.16
C VAL A 314 0.13 -3.94 -19.69
N ASN A 315 0.31 -2.99 -18.76
CA ASN A 315 -0.01 -3.23 -17.34
C ASN A 315 -1.50 -3.56 -17.13
N PHE A 316 -2.40 -2.88 -17.82
CA PHE A 316 -3.83 -3.17 -17.78
C PHE A 316 -4.12 -4.58 -18.32
N CYS A 317 -3.50 -5.00 -19.42
CA CYS A 317 -3.63 -6.37 -19.95
C CYS A 317 -3.19 -7.43 -18.92
N PHE A 318 -2.03 -7.24 -18.27
CA PHE A 318 -1.59 -8.16 -17.22
C PHE A 318 -2.54 -8.17 -16.01
N GLY A 319 -3.10 -7.02 -15.63
CA GLY A 319 -4.13 -6.92 -14.60
C GLY A 319 -5.38 -7.73 -14.94
N VAL A 320 -5.89 -7.59 -16.17
CA VAL A 320 -7.03 -8.37 -16.67
C VAL A 320 -6.71 -9.88 -16.69
N CYS A 321 -5.50 -10.29 -17.12
CA CYS A 321 -5.10 -11.69 -17.09
C CYS A 321 -5.09 -12.29 -15.67
N ILE A 322 -4.58 -11.53 -14.67
CA ILE A 322 -4.61 -11.97 -13.26
C ILE A 322 -6.06 -12.07 -12.77
N PHE A 323 -6.89 -11.07 -13.06
CA PHE A 323 -8.31 -11.08 -12.70
C PHE A 323 -9.04 -12.31 -13.27
N LEU A 324 -8.86 -12.59 -14.57
CA LEU A 324 -9.45 -13.77 -15.22
C LEU A 324 -8.94 -15.08 -14.61
N ASN A 325 -7.66 -15.15 -14.20
CA ASN A 325 -7.14 -16.30 -13.46
C ASN A 325 -7.82 -16.44 -12.08
N GLY A 326 -8.07 -15.33 -11.38
CA GLY A 326 -8.82 -15.30 -10.12
C GLY A 326 -10.27 -15.77 -10.28
N VAL A 327 -10.95 -15.35 -11.35
CA VAL A 327 -12.29 -15.82 -11.73
C VAL A 327 -12.26 -17.32 -12.01
N TYR A 328 -11.30 -17.79 -12.80
CA TYR A 328 -11.14 -19.21 -13.13
C TYR A 328 -10.99 -20.07 -11.86
N ASN A 329 -10.10 -19.65 -10.94
CA ASN A 329 -9.90 -20.35 -9.68
C ASN A 329 -11.17 -20.37 -8.82
N THR A 330 -11.94 -19.29 -8.84
CA THR A 330 -13.18 -19.21 -8.08
C THR A 330 -14.29 -20.06 -8.71
N ALA A 331 -14.35 -20.15 -10.03
CA ALA A 331 -15.38 -20.92 -10.73
C ALA A 331 -15.14 -22.44 -10.70
N PHE A 332 -13.88 -22.89 -10.78
CA PHE A 332 -13.56 -24.30 -11.03
C PHE A 332 -12.97 -25.07 -9.83
N ILE A 333 -12.57 -24.40 -8.74
CA ILE A 333 -12.02 -25.07 -7.55
C ILE A 333 -13.12 -25.24 -6.50
N SER A 334 -13.38 -26.47 -6.04
CA SER A 334 -14.40 -26.75 -5.01
C SER A 334 -14.00 -26.15 -3.65
N GLY A 335 -14.90 -25.38 -3.02
CA GLY A 335 -14.65 -24.67 -1.75
C GLY A 335 -14.33 -23.18 -1.89
N SER A 336 -14.42 -22.65 -3.11
CA SER A 336 -13.97 -21.31 -3.51
C SER A 336 -14.98 -20.16 -3.30
N LEU A 337 -16.21 -20.41 -2.84
CA LEU A 337 -17.23 -19.36 -2.71
C LEU A 337 -16.78 -18.24 -1.76
N ALA A 338 -15.91 -18.56 -0.80
CA ALA A 338 -15.27 -17.60 0.10
C ALA A 338 -14.38 -16.56 -0.63
N HIS A 339 -13.94 -16.82 -1.86
CA HIS A 339 -13.14 -15.90 -2.67
C HIS A 339 -13.98 -14.93 -3.52
N ALA A 340 -15.29 -15.16 -3.66
CA ALA A 340 -16.17 -14.37 -4.52
C ALA A 340 -16.19 -12.86 -4.19
N PRO A 341 -16.21 -12.41 -2.91
CA PRO A 341 -16.18 -10.98 -2.59
C PRO A 341 -14.92 -10.28 -3.09
N MET A 342 -13.78 -10.96 -2.99
CA MET A 342 -12.49 -10.41 -3.42
C MET A 342 -12.40 -10.33 -4.95
N VAL A 343 -12.92 -11.33 -5.68
CA VAL A 343 -13.04 -11.26 -7.14
C VAL A 343 -13.97 -10.12 -7.59
N CYS A 344 -15.08 -9.87 -6.88
CA CYS A 344 -15.95 -8.72 -7.17
C CYS A 344 -15.23 -7.39 -6.95
N LEU A 345 -14.44 -7.28 -5.88
CA LEU A 345 -13.63 -6.11 -5.59
C LEU A 345 -12.56 -5.89 -6.68
N ASP A 346 -11.86 -6.95 -7.09
CA ASP A 346 -10.89 -6.91 -8.19
C ASP A 346 -11.54 -6.48 -9.51
N ALA A 347 -12.76 -6.95 -9.81
CA ALA A 347 -13.50 -6.52 -10.99
C ALA A 347 -13.76 -5.00 -10.98
N TYR A 348 -14.14 -4.46 -9.82
CA TYR A 348 -14.38 -3.03 -9.67
C TYR A 348 -13.08 -2.22 -9.75
N LEU A 349 -12.05 -2.60 -9.00
CA LEU A 349 -10.80 -1.84 -8.88
C LEU A 349 -9.92 -1.98 -10.13
N ILE A 350 -9.70 -3.20 -10.61
CA ILE A 350 -8.76 -3.46 -11.71
C ILE A 350 -9.42 -3.15 -13.06
N VAL A 351 -10.62 -3.68 -13.29
CA VAL A 351 -11.28 -3.57 -14.61
C VAL A 351 -12.04 -2.26 -14.73
N TRP A 352 -13.02 -2.00 -13.87
CA TRP A 352 -13.89 -0.84 -14.03
C TRP A 352 -13.15 0.49 -13.81
N CYS A 353 -12.48 0.67 -12.67
CA CYS A 353 -11.71 1.89 -12.40
C CYS A 353 -10.57 2.06 -13.42
N GLY A 354 -9.86 0.98 -13.76
CA GLY A 354 -8.80 1.01 -14.78
C GLY A 354 -9.29 1.51 -16.14
N ILE A 355 -10.40 0.97 -16.65
CA ILE A 355 -11.01 1.41 -17.92
C ILE A 355 -11.49 2.85 -17.81
N ARG A 356 -12.22 3.19 -16.75
CA ARG A 356 -12.76 4.54 -16.54
C ARG A 356 -11.67 5.61 -16.56
N ASP A 357 -10.56 5.36 -15.87
CA ASP A 357 -9.48 6.32 -15.73
C ASP A 357 -8.70 6.45 -17.05
N GLY A 358 -8.42 5.35 -17.73
CA GLY A 358 -7.83 5.35 -19.07
C GLY A 358 -8.70 6.08 -20.10
N TRP A 359 -10.01 5.83 -20.08
CA TRP A 359 -10.98 6.49 -20.95
C TRP A 359 -11.03 8.00 -20.70
N ARG A 360 -10.97 8.43 -19.43
CA ARG A 360 -10.98 9.85 -19.05
C ARG A 360 -9.73 10.59 -19.54
N ILE A 361 -8.57 9.95 -19.50
CA ILE A 361 -7.32 10.52 -20.04
C ILE A 361 -7.44 10.67 -21.57
N PHE A 362 -7.92 9.62 -22.24
CA PHE A 362 -8.07 9.61 -23.70
C PHE A 362 -9.07 10.68 -24.19
N ILE A 363 -10.26 10.76 -23.58
CA ILE A 363 -11.29 11.72 -24.00
C ILE A 363 -10.83 13.17 -23.81
N ARG A 364 -10.11 13.48 -22.72
CA ARG A 364 -9.59 14.83 -22.47
C ARG A 364 -8.54 15.24 -23.51
N ARG A 365 -7.66 14.31 -23.90
CA ARG A 365 -6.69 14.57 -24.97
C ARG A 365 -7.39 14.80 -26.32
N ARG A 366 -8.41 14.00 -26.64
CA ARG A 366 -9.24 14.19 -27.85
C ARG A 366 -9.96 15.54 -27.85
N ILE A 367 -10.58 15.94 -26.74
CA ILE A 367 -11.24 17.24 -26.60
C ILE A 367 -10.24 18.39 -26.78
N ALA A 368 -9.05 18.29 -26.18
CA ALA A 368 -8.01 19.31 -26.33
C ALA A 368 -7.54 19.44 -27.79
N MET A 369 -7.35 18.33 -28.50
CA MET A 369 -7.00 18.33 -29.92
C MET A 369 -8.10 18.97 -30.78
N LEU A 370 -9.35 18.53 -30.61
CA LEU A 370 -10.49 19.08 -31.35
C LEU A 370 -10.68 20.58 -31.12
N LYS A 371 -10.49 21.04 -29.87
CA LYS A 371 -10.58 22.46 -29.53
C LYS A 371 -9.53 23.31 -30.23
N ILE A 372 -8.36 22.75 -30.54
CA ILE A 372 -7.29 23.46 -31.24
C ILE A 372 -7.50 23.44 -32.75
N GLU A 373 -7.95 22.31 -33.28
CA GLU A 373 -8.33 22.20 -34.69
C GLU A 373 -9.48 23.14 -35.03
N SER A 374 -10.41 23.39 -34.10
CA SER A 374 -11.50 24.35 -34.31
C SER A 374 -11.08 25.82 -34.29
N LEU A 375 -9.87 26.16 -33.85
CA LEU A 375 -9.39 27.55 -33.81
C LEU A 375 -8.81 27.95 -35.16
N ALA A 376 -9.13 29.19 -35.58
CA ALA A 376 -8.61 29.79 -36.80
C ALA A 376 -7.08 29.96 -36.71
N ASP A 377 -6.40 29.66 -37.82
CA ASP A 377 -4.99 29.99 -38.01
C ASP A 377 -4.86 31.48 -38.32
N ALA A 378 -3.90 32.15 -37.66
CA ALA A 378 -3.59 33.55 -37.93
C ALA A 378 -2.96 33.70 -39.31
N THR A 379 -3.42 34.69 -40.07
CA THR A 379 -2.80 35.04 -41.36
C THR A 379 -1.45 35.74 -41.14
N TYR A 380 -0.52 35.60 -42.09
CA TYR A 380 0.80 36.23 -42.03
C TYR A 380 0.73 37.76 -41.81
N ILE A 381 -0.31 38.40 -42.38
CA ILE A 381 -0.56 39.84 -42.25
C ILE A 381 -0.94 40.20 -40.80
N GLN A 382 -1.88 39.47 -40.19
CA GLN A 382 -2.28 39.65 -38.79
C GLN A 382 -1.14 39.39 -37.80
N LEU A 383 -0.29 38.38 -38.07
CA LEU A 383 0.91 38.09 -37.29
C LEU A 383 1.94 39.22 -37.38
N SER A 384 2.08 39.84 -38.56
CA SER A 384 3.02 40.95 -38.78
C SER A 384 2.56 42.27 -38.13
N GLU A 385 1.25 42.49 -38.01
CA GLU A 385 0.67 43.65 -37.33
C GLU A 385 0.78 43.57 -35.81
N ILE A 386 0.61 42.39 -35.23
CA ILE A 386 0.71 42.17 -33.78
C ILE A 386 2.18 42.14 -33.34
N ASN A 387 3.07 41.50 -34.12
CA ASN A 387 4.53 41.41 -33.89
C ASN A 387 4.96 41.07 -32.45
N ASP A 388 4.16 40.28 -31.74
CA ASP A 388 4.41 39.88 -30.35
C ASP A 388 5.00 38.47 -30.22
N ASN A 389 5.66 38.24 -29.08
CA ASN A 389 6.06 36.89 -28.66
C ASN A 389 4.88 36.14 -28.05
N CYS A 390 4.87 34.81 -28.16
CA CYS A 390 3.81 34.01 -27.57
C CYS A 390 3.82 34.20 -26.04
N PRO A 391 2.69 34.55 -25.39
CA PRO A 391 2.65 34.77 -23.94
C PRO A 391 2.93 33.52 -23.09
N ILE A 392 2.94 32.32 -23.70
CA ILE A 392 3.15 31.05 -23.00
C ILE A 392 4.63 30.66 -22.99
N CYS A 393 5.32 30.74 -24.14
CA CYS A 393 6.73 30.34 -24.26
C CYS A 393 7.70 31.52 -24.43
N PHE A 394 7.19 32.75 -24.55
CA PHE A 394 7.96 33.98 -24.77
C PHE A 394 8.84 33.98 -26.03
N GLN A 395 8.62 33.05 -26.97
CA GLN A 395 9.31 32.98 -28.26
C GLN A 395 8.48 33.63 -29.37
N ARG A 396 9.14 34.04 -30.47
CA ARG A 396 8.50 34.69 -31.63
C ARG A 396 7.50 33.75 -32.31
N MET A 397 6.33 34.28 -32.66
CA MET A 397 5.27 33.51 -33.32
C MET A 397 5.49 33.45 -34.84
N VAL A 398 5.79 32.27 -35.37
CA VAL A 398 5.86 32.00 -36.83
C VAL A 398 4.53 31.43 -37.35
N SER A 399 3.83 30.68 -36.51
CA SER A 399 2.46 30.18 -36.73
C SER A 399 1.68 30.29 -35.43
N ALA A 400 0.48 30.87 -35.46
CA ALA A 400 -0.34 31.08 -34.28
C ALA A 400 -1.80 30.69 -34.50
N LYS A 401 -2.45 30.21 -33.42
CA LYS A 401 -3.89 30.01 -33.32
C LYS A 401 -4.53 31.23 -32.67
N ILE A 402 -5.61 31.71 -33.26
CA ILE A 402 -6.40 32.83 -32.74
C ILE A 402 -7.52 32.26 -31.87
N THR A 403 -7.55 32.68 -30.60
CA THR A 403 -8.64 32.34 -29.67
C THR A 403 -9.88 33.19 -29.93
N ASN A 404 -11.06 32.77 -29.44
CA ASN A 404 -12.31 33.54 -29.58
C ASN A 404 -12.26 34.93 -28.92
N CYS A 405 -11.30 35.18 -28.01
CA CYS A 405 -11.02 36.48 -27.43
C CYS A 405 -9.91 37.27 -28.18
N ASN A 406 -9.57 36.86 -29.39
CA ASN A 406 -8.57 37.46 -30.28
C ASN A 406 -7.12 37.46 -29.75
N HIS A 407 -6.80 36.66 -28.74
CA HIS A 407 -5.41 36.43 -28.33
C HIS A 407 -4.75 35.35 -29.19
N CYS A 408 -3.46 35.57 -29.52
CA CYS A 408 -2.66 34.69 -30.37
C CYS A 408 -1.65 33.88 -29.54
N TYR A 409 -1.57 32.58 -29.83
CA TYR A 409 -0.60 31.67 -29.20
C TYR A 409 -0.06 30.66 -30.22
N HIS A 410 1.13 30.09 -30.00
CA HIS A 410 1.51 28.88 -30.75
C HIS A 410 0.49 27.77 -30.48
N GLY A 411 0.06 27.07 -31.53
CA GLY A 411 -0.90 25.97 -31.40
C GLY A 411 -0.42 24.87 -30.44
N THR A 412 0.89 24.60 -30.41
CA THR A 412 1.53 23.63 -29.51
C THR A 412 1.52 24.10 -28.05
N CYS A 413 1.85 25.36 -27.77
CA CYS A 413 1.79 25.93 -26.42
C CYS A 413 0.36 25.96 -25.86
N LEU A 414 -0.61 26.37 -26.69
CA LEU A 414 -2.03 26.39 -26.31
C LEU A 414 -2.57 24.98 -26.04
N ARG A 415 -2.09 23.97 -26.80
CA ARG A 415 -2.39 22.55 -26.56
C ARG A 415 -1.95 22.08 -25.18
N LYS A 416 -0.70 22.37 -24.84
CA LYS A 416 -0.12 22.00 -23.54
C LYS A 416 -0.89 22.66 -22.40
N TRP A 417 -1.24 23.93 -22.55
CA TRP A 417 -1.99 24.68 -21.54
C TRP A 417 -3.42 24.16 -21.34
N LEU A 418 -4.16 23.90 -22.43
CA LEU A 418 -5.51 23.32 -22.36
C LEU A 418 -5.49 21.92 -21.73
N TYR A 419 -4.48 21.12 -22.02
CA TYR A 419 -4.31 19.81 -21.39
C TYR A 419 -4.10 19.94 -19.88
N LEU A 420 -3.23 20.85 -19.41
CA LEU A 420 -3.00 21.11 -17.99
C LEU A 420 -4.27 21.59 -17.29
N GLN A 421 -5.02 22.52 -17.88
CA GLN A 421 -6.29 22.99 -17.31
C GLN A 421 -7.33 21.85 -17.16
N LEU A 422 -7.37 20.92 -18.12
CA LEU A 422 -8.25 19.75 -18.08
C LEU A 422 -7.72 18.62 -17.16
N THR A 423 -6.45 18.66 -16.75
CA THR A 423 -5.77 17.66 -15.90
C THR A 423 -5.40 18.14 -14.51
N PHE A 424 -5.55 19.42 -14.16
CA PHE A 424 -5.36 19.94 -12.79
C PHE A 424 -6.30 19.32 -11.75
N ASN A 425 -7.24 18.47 -12.17
CA ASN A 425 -8.04 17.59 -11.31
C ASN A 425 -7.47 16.17 -11.16
N PHE A 426 -6.23 15.87 -11.60
CA PHE A 426 -5.78 14.48 -11.83
C PHE A 426 -4.46 14.01 -11.23
N TYR A 427 -3.63 14.87 -10.62
CA TYR A 427 -2.40 14.39 -9.96
C TYR A 427 -2.68 13.46 -8.76
N TRP A 428 -3.94 13.35 -8.32
CA TRP A 428 -4.39 12.40 -7.30
C TRP A 428 -4.73 10.99 -7.80
N TYR A 429 -4.82 10.74 -9.11
CA TYR A 429 -5.45 9.50 -9.61
C TYR A 429 -4.46 8.44 -10.16
N SER A 430 -3.18 8.77 -10.35
CA SER A 430 -2.17 7.70 -10.56
C SER A 430 -1.91 6.90 -9.26
N CYS A 431 -2.37 7.43 -8.11
CA CYS A 431 -2.48 6.70 -6.85
C CYS A 431 -3.60 5.65 -6.82
N CYS A 432 -4.57 5.65 -7.77
CA CYS A 432 -5.68 4.68 -7.73
C CYS A 432 -5.27 3.23 -8.03
N MET A 433 -4.12 2.98 -8.66
CA MET A 433 -3.57 1.61 -8.71
C MET A 433 -3.04 1.11 -7.36
N LEU A 434 -2.93 2.01 -6.36
CA LEU A 434 -2.63 1.69 -4.96
C LEU A 434 -3.85 1.82 -4.04
N SER A 435 -5.06 2.06 -4.56
CA SER A 435 -6.32 1.79 -3.83
C SER A 435 -6.58 0.29 -3.62
N ILE A 436 -5.54 -0.55 -3.71
CA ILE A 436 -5.48 -1.96 -3.28
C ILE A 436 -5.22 -2.02 -1.75
N ALA A 437 -5.88 -1.13 -1.01
CA ALA A 437 -5.94 -1.17 0.45
C ALA A 437 -7.38 -0.92 0.93
N TYR A 438 -8.33 -1.51 0.20
CA TYR A 438 -9.60 -1.98 0.74
C TYR A 438 -9.76 -3.45 0.37
#